data_AF-A0A136KK67-F1
#
_entry.id   AF-A0A136KK67-F1
#
_cell.length_a   1.000
_cell.length_b   1.000
_cell.length_c   1.000
_cell.angle_alpha   90.00
_cell.angle_beta   90.00
_cell.angle_gamma   90.00
#
_symmetry.space_group_name_H-M   'P 1'
#
loop_
_entity.id
_entity.type
_entity.pdbx_description
1 polymer ?
#
loop_
_entity_poly.entity_id
_entity_poly.type
_entity_poly.pdbx_seq_one_letter_code
_entity_poly.pdbx_strand_id
1 'polypeptide(L)'
;MCARYTLKTSATVLAELFDLDEVPDLAPRYNIAPTQAVPGVVEGGGRRELRMFRWGLIPSWAKDMSIGQKLINARAETLAEKPSFRSAFKRRRCLLPADGFFEWTEVDPAQPDPNLGLAGRSLPSAKPYKQPFHIRLRSGEPFAFAGLFEVWETPEAGPLETCAIITTEPNELLGKVHNRMPAILAREDYGLWLDDEAQSPGPLLPLLAPYPADPMEMVPVTRHMSNPRFDDPVCVAPLV
;
A
#
# COMPACT_ATOMS: atom_id res chain seq x y z
N MET A 1 -7.51 -6.95 -0.97
CA MET A 1 -6.86 -6.34 0.21
C MET A 1 -5.53 -5.95 -0.36
N CYS A 2 -5.14 -4.68 -0.26
CA CYS A 2 -3.95 -4.19 -0.94
C CYS A 2 -2.71 -4.89 -0.38
N ALA A 3 -2.14 -5.80 -1.18
CA ALA A 3 -0.97 -6.61 -0.84
C ALA A 3 0.13 -6.50 -1.90
N ARG A 4 0.02 -5.54 -2.81
CA ARG A 4 1.05 -5.23 -3.79
C ARG A 4 0.91 -3.82 -4.32
N TYR A 5 2.02 -3.09 -4.41
CA TYR A 5 2.00 -1.73 -4.93
C TYR A 5 3.32 -1.33 -5.59
N THR A 6 3.35 -0.13 -6.15
CA THR A 6 4.50 0.41 -6.90
C THR A 6 4.92 1.74 -6.32
N LEU A 7 6.23 2.00 -6.37
CA LEU A 7 6.83 3.30 -6.06
C LEU A 7 8.09 3.46 -6.91
N LYS A 8 7.93 4.14 -8.03
CA LYS A 8 8.94 4.46 -9.05
C LYS A 8 9.26 5.95 -9.05
N THR A 9 8.42 6.76 -8.41
CA THR A 9 8.62 8.20 -8.26
C THR A 9 9.99 8.51 -7.65
N SER A 10 10.70 9.45 -8.26
CA SER A 10 12.03 9.89 -7.83
C SER A 10 12.03 10.57 -6.47
N ALA A 11 13.17 10.55 -5.78
CA ALA A 11 13.37 11.24 -4.51
C ALA A 11 12.98 12.73 -4.54
N THR A 12 13.31 13.46 -5.61
CA THR A 12 12.97 14.90 -5.76
C THR A 12 11.47 15.16 -5.74
N VAL A 13 10.70 14.38 -6.52
CA VAL A 13 9.24 14.52 -6.57
C VAL A 13 8.60 14.15 -5.23
N LEU A 14 9.14 13.13 -4.53
CA LEU A 14 8.67 12.79 -3.19
C LEU A 14 8.99 13.91 -2.18
N ALA A 15 10.17 14.52 -2.25
CA ALA A 15 10.56 15.61 -1.39
C ALA A 15 9.61 16.80 -1.53
N GLU A 16 9.32 17.20 -2.77
CA GLU A 16 8.38 18.27 -3.07
C GLU A 16 6.94 17.94 -2.64
N LEU A 17 6.46 16.73 -2.95
CA LEU A 17 5.08 16.34 -2.64
C LEU A 17 4.80 16.27 -1.14
N PHE A 18 5.77 15.77 -0.36
CA PHE A 18 5.58 15.50 1.06
C PHE A 18 6.19 16.56 1.98
N ASP A 19 6.80 17.61 1.44
CA ASP A 19 7.50 18.65 2.20
C ASP A 19 8.63 18.06 3.07
N LEU A 20 9.53 17.30 2.42
CA LEU A 20 10.65 16.63 3.06
C LEU A 20 11.95 17.37 2.77
N ASP A 21 12.76 17.57 3.80
CA ASP A 21 14.08 18.19 3.67
C ASP A 21 15.09 17.29 2.94
N GLU A 22 15.02 15.99 3.21
CA GLU A 22 15.94 15.00 2.66
C GLU A 22 15.18 13.71 2.30
N VAL A 23 15.44 13.22 1.10
CA VAL A 23 14.96 11.91 0.63
C VAL A 23 16.15 11.15 0.07
N PRO A 24 16.49 9.97 0.60
CA PRO A 24 17.55 9.14 0.05
C PRO A 24 17.23 8.72 -1.39
N ASP A 25 18.24 8.34 -2.17
CA ASP A 25 17.99 7.78 -3.49
C ASP A 25 17.20 6.47 -3.37
N LEU A 26 16.01 6.45 -3.97
CA LEU A 26 15.11 5.31 -3.95
C LEU A 26 15.09 4.67 -5.33
N ALA A 27 15.61 3.45 -5.42
CA ALA A 27 15.50 2.65 -6.63
C ALA A 27 14.01 2.43 -6.96
N PRO A 28 13.59 2.58 -8.23
CA PRO A 28 12.20 2.41 -8.61
C PRO A 28 11.76 0.96 -8.38
N ARG A 29 10.63 0.80 -7.70
CA ARG A 29 10.03 -0.50 -7.35
C ARG A 29 8.70 -0.67 -8.09
N TYR A 30 8.58 -1.73 -8.85
CA TYR A 30 7.44 -2.09 -9.69
C TYR A 30 6.55 -3.17 -9.05
N ASN A 31 6.98 -3.80 -7.96
CA ASN A 31 6.25 -4.91 -7.33
C ASN A 31 6.54 -5.05 -5.82
N ILE A 32 6.28 -3.98 -5.06
CA ILE A 32 6.46 -3.99 -3.59
C ILE A 32 5.48 -4.96 -2.95
N ALA A 33 5.99 -5.86 -2.13
CA ALA A 33 5.22 -6.91 -1.43
C ALA A 33 5.35 -6.79 0.10
N PRO A 34 4.40 -7.37 0.86
CA PRO A 34 4.53 -7.51 2.29
C PRO A 34 5.89 -8.07 2.69
N THR A 35 6.31 -7.73 3.89
CA THR A 35 7.60 -8.05 4.51
C THR A 35 8.82 -7.28 4.04
N GLN A 36 8.73 -6.58 2.91
CA GLN A 36 9.80 -5.73 2.43
C GLN A 36 9.87 -4.41 3.23
N ALA A 37 11.05 -3.78 3.19
CA ALA A 37 11.21 -2.41 3.66
C ALA A 37 10.55 -1.45 2.65
N VAL A 38 9.79 -0.49 3.17
CA VAL A 38 9.02 0.48 2.40
C VAL A 38 9.17 1.88 3.00
N PRO A 39 9.26 2.93 2.18
CA PRO A 39 9.30 4.28 2.71
C PRO A 39 7.93 4.67 3.27
N GLY A 40 7.94 5.44 4.35
CA GLY A 40 6.77 6.12 4.86
C GLY A 40 7.14 7.47 5.44
N VAL A 41 6.27 8.44 5.25
CA VAL A 41 6.43 9.79 5.80
C VAL A 41 5.76 9.84 7.16
N VAL A 42 6.48 10.35 8.14
CA VAL A 42 5.98 10.67 9.48
C VAL A 42 6.27 12.13 9.78
N GLU A 43 5.59 12.67 10.78
CA GLU A 43 5.84 14.02 11.29
C GLU A 43 6.26 13.94 12.77
N GLY A 44 7.30 14.68 13.12
CA GLY A 44 7.83 14.75 14.47
C GLY A 44 8.56 16.06 14.70
N GLY A 45 8.24 16.77 15.79
CA GLY A 45 8.86 18.06 16.09
C GLY A 45 8.59 19.15 15.04
N GLY A 46 7.43 19.07 14.37
CA GLY A 46 7.00 20.03 13.35
C GLY A 46 7.70 19.89 12.00
N ARG A 47 8.41 18.78 11.76
CA ARG A 47 9.02 18.46 10.46
C ARG A 47 8.62 17.07 10.01
N ARG A 48 8.52 16.91 8.69
CA ARG A 48 8.28 15.62 8.07
C ARG A 48 9.59 14.96 7.69
N GLU A 49 9.61 13.65 7.86
CA GLU A 49 10.77 12.83 7.54
C GLU A 49 10.33 11.53 6.88
N LEU A 50 11.19 11.02 6.00
CA LEU A 50 11.00 9.74 5.35
C LEU A 50 11.73 8.66 6.14
N ARG A 51 10.97 7.71 6.70
CA ARG A 51 11.50 6.55 7.42
C ARG A 51 11.25 5.27 6.63
N MET A 52 12.08 4.25 6.87
CA MET A 52 11.92 2.93 6.28
C MET A 52 11.21 2.00 7.26
N PHE A 53 10.03 1.54 6.88
CA PHE A 53 9.23 0.59 7.65
C PHE A 53 9.29 -0.79 7.04
N ARG A 54 9.27 -1.83 7.87
CA ARG A 54 8.95 -3.17 7.38
C ARG A 54 7.42 -3.30 7.21
N TRP A 55 6.94 -3.61 6.02
CA TRP A 55 5.50 -3.76 5.78
C TRP A 55 4.96 -5.07 6.39
N GLY A 56 4.03 -4.95 7.34
CA GLY A 56 3.50 -6.02 8.18
C GLY A 56 3.68 -5.64 9.65
N LEU A 57 2.69 -4.97 10.22
CA LEU A 57 2.77 -4.33 11.53
C LEU A 57 2.93 -5.36 12.65
N ILE A 58 3.90 -5.14 13.53
CA ILE A 58 4.13 -5.94 14.72
C ILE A 58 3.75 -5.08 15.93
N PRO A 59 2.65 -5.40 16.65
CA PRO A 59 2.28 -4.66 17.85
C PRO A 59 3.39 -4.76 18.90
N SER A 60 3.60 -3.71 19.67
CA SER A 60 4.67 -3.66 20.68
C SER A 60 4.62 -4.78 21.73
N TRP A 61 3.44 -5.34 22.00
CA TRP A 61 3.23 -6.46 22.94
C TRP A 61 3.45 -7.85 22.31
N ALA A 62 3.68 -7.92 21.00
CA ALA A 62 3.85 -9.19 20.31
C ALA A 62 5.12 -9.91 20.79
N LYS A 63 5.03 -11.23 20.94
CA LYS A 63 6.17 -12.09 21.30
C LYS A 63 6.96 -12.59 20.09
N ASP A 64 6.37 -12.50 18.90
CA ASP A 64 6.88 -13.11 17.68
C ASP A 64 6.55 -12.24 16.46
N MET A 65 7.53 -12.08 15.57
CA MET A 65 7.42 -11.20 14.40
C MET A 65 6.47 -11.71 13.30
N SER A 66 6.15 -13.01 13.28
CA SER A 66 5.27 -13.63 12.27
C SER A 66 3.85 -13.08 12.30
N ILE A 67 3.43 -12.48 13.42
CA ILE A 67 2.14 -11.78 13.51
C ILE A 67 2.02 -10.69 12.45
N GLY A 68 3.13 -10.05 12.07
CA GLY A 68 3.16 -9.01 11.04
C GLY A 68 2.69 -9.50 9.66
N GLN A 69 2.82 -10.79 9.35
CA GLN A 69 2.30 -11.37 8.10
C GLN A 69 0.77 -11.30 8.00
N LYS A 70 0.08 -11.25 9.16
CA LYS A 70 -1.38 -11.13 9.25
C LYS A 70 -1.86 -9.69 9.39
N LEU A 71 -0.94 -8.75 9.63
CA LEU A 71 -1.21 -7.35 9.96
C LEU A 71 -0.61 -6.41 8.90
N ILE A 72 -0.66 -6.83 7.63
CA ILE A 72 -0.25 -5.99 6.48
C ILE A 72 -1.25 -4.88 6.20
N ASN A 73 -2.52 -5.08 6.59
CA ASN A 73 -3.58 -4.10 6.45
C ASN A 73 -4.34 -3.90 7.77
N ALA A 74 -4.82 -2.68 7.99
CA ALA A 74 -5.78 -2.34 9.04
C ALA A 74 -7.12 -1.94 8.40
N ARG A 75 -8.25 -2.31 9.00
CA ARG A 75 -9.58 -1.95 8.48
C ARG A 75 -10.08 -0.66 9.14
N ALA A 76 -10.42 0.35 8.34
CA ALA A 76 -10.92 1.66 8.80
C ALA A 76 -12.04 1.53 9.84
N GLU A 77 -12.94 0.57 9.64
CA GLU A 77 -14.13 0.33 10.47
C GLU A 77 -13.80 -0.17 11.88
N THR A 78 -12.63 -0.77 12.10
CA THR A 78 -12.32 -1.47 13.37
C THR A 78 -10.95 -1.14 13.95
N LEU A 79 -10.13 -0.34 13.25
CA LEU A 79 -8.76 -0.04 13.69
C LEU A 79 -8.71 0.78 14.99
N ALA A 80 -9.77 1.54 15.31
CA ALA A 80 -9.87 2.30 16.54
C ALA A 80 -10.13 1.42 17.78
N GLU A 81 -10.63 0.19 17.57
CA GLU A 81 -11.01 -0.74 18.64
C GLU A 81 -10.00 -1.87 18.80
N LYS A 82 -9.44 -2.36 17.68
CA LYS A 82 -8.56 -3.53 17.66
C LYS A 82 -7.25 -3.27 18.44
N PRO A 83 -6.87 -4.14 19.38
CA PRO A 83 -5.65 -3.99 20.18
C PRO A 83 -4.36 -3.84 19.35
N SER A 84 -4.30 -4.45 18.16
CA SER A 84 -3.16 -4.36 17.25
C SER A 84 -2.98 -2.98 16.61
N PHE A 85 -4.02 -2.14 16.56
CA PHE A 85 -4.01 -0.89 15.77
C PHE A 85 -4.41 0.35 16.57
N ARG A 86 -5.27 0.21 17.60
CA ARG A 86 -5.88 1.35 18.31
C ARG A 86 -4.87 2.33 18.90
N SER A 87 -3.72 1.84 19.36
CA SER A 87 -2.65 2.67 19.92
C SER A 87 -1.89 3.41 18.82
N ALA A 88 -1.54 2.69 17.74
CA ALA A 88 -0.89 3.28 16.57
C ALA A 88 -1.79 4.32 15.90
N PHE A 89 -3.09 4.06 15.75
CA PHE A 89 -4.02 5.02 15.16
C PHE A 89 -4.08 6.35 15.91
N LYS A 90 -3.84 6.36 17.22
CA LYS A 90 -3.83 7.58 18.03
C LYS A 90 -2.53 8.38 17.91
N ARG A 91 -1.38 7.74 17.67
CA ARG A 91 -0.07 8.39 17.87
C ARG A 91 1.01 8.07 16.84
N ARG A 92 0.77 7.10 15.95
CA ARG A 92 1.75 6.55 15.01
C ARG A 92 1.10 6.32 13.66
N ARG A 93 0.75 7.44 13.03
CA ARG A 93 0.24 7.51 11.67
C ARG A 93 1.39 7.84 10.73
N CYS A 94 1.34 7.30 9.54
CA CYS A 94 2.27 7.61 8.47
C CYS A 94 1.54 7.73 7.14
N LEU A 95 2.17 8.40 6.18
CA LEU A 95 1.79 8.34 4.78
C LEU A 95 2.68 7.30 4.11
N LEU A 96 2.11 6.39 3.32
CA LEU A 96 2.88 5.40 2.56
C LEU A 96 2.80 5.76 1.07
N PRO A 97 3.86 6.38 0.49
CA PRO A 97 3.86 6.82 -0.90
C PRO A 97 3.70 5.66 -1.88
N ALA A 98 2.93 5.89 -2.95
CA ALA A 98 2.74 4.93 -4.03
C ALA A 98 2.38 5.63 -5.36
N ASP A 99 2.69 4.97 -6.48
CA ASP A 99 2.23 5.39 -7.82
C ASP A 99 0.99 4.60 -8.27
N GLY A 100 0.71 3.49 -7.60
CA GLY A 100 -0.34 2.56 -7.96
C GLY A 100 -0.25 1.29 -7.14
N PHE A 101 -1.34 0.54 -7.10
CA PHE A 101 -1.44 -0.76 -6.42
C PHE A 101 -2.05 -1.80 -7.34
N PHE A 102 -2.02 -3.05 -6.90
CA PHE A 102 -2.59 -4.14 -7.66
C PHE A 102 -3.71 -4.87 -6.91
N GLU A 103 -4.72 -5.27 -7.67
CA GLU A 103 -5.77 -6.18 -7.24
C GLU A 103 -6.06 -7.20 -8.34
N TRP A 104 -6.67 -8.32 -7.96
CA TRP A 104 -6.89 -9.47 -8.83
C TRP A 104 -8.36 -9.82 -8.89
N THR A 105 -8.88 -10.06 -10.09
CA THR A 105 -10.21 -10.67 -10.27
C THR A 105 -10.09 -12.12 -10.74
N GLU A 106 -11.02 -12.96 -10.32
CA GLU A 106 -11.16 -14.30 -10.89
C GLU A 106 -11.63 -14.20 -12.33
N VAL A 107 -11.02 -15.01 -13.20
CA VAL A 107 -11.36 -15.06 -14.63
C VAL A 107 -12.05 -16.37 -14.91
N ASP A 108 -13.07 -16.31 -15.77
CA ASP A 108 -13.77 -17.51 -16.23
C ASP A 108 -12.76 -18.42 -16.97
N PRO A 109 -12.55 -19.68 -16.52
CA PRO A 109 -11.65 -20.62 -17.18
C PRO A 109 -12.01 -20.91 -18.65
N ALA A 110 -13.24 -20.61 -19.08
CA ALA A 110 -13.67 -20.74 -20.47
C ALA A 110 -13.14 -19.62 -21.39
N GLN A 111 -12.67 -18.50 -20.84
CA GLN A 111 -12.10 -17.41 -21.64
C GLN A 111 -10.65 -17.71 -22.04
N PRO A 112 -10.23 -17.35 -23.27
CA PRO A 112 -8.83 -17.46 -23.67
C PRO A 112 -7.94 -16.68 -22.71
N ASP A 113 -6.83 -17.26 -22.28
CA ASP A 113 -5.86 -16.56 -21.42
C ASP A 113 -5.12 -15.49 -22.25
N PRO A 114 -5.36 -14.19 -22.00
CA PRO A 114 -4.67 -13.12 -22.72
C PRO A 114 -3.17 -13.05 -22.40
N ASN A 115 -2.69 -13.79 -21.39
CA ASN A 115 -1.27 -13.93 -21.08
C ASN A 115 -0.58 -15.04 -21.89
N LEU A 116 -1.29 -15.76 -22.76
CA LEU A 116 -0.75 -16.87 -23.54
C LEU A 116 0.37 -16.37 -24.48
N GLY A 117 1.55 -16.99 -24.39
CA GLY A 117 2.73 -16.59 -25.19
C GLY A 117 3.58 -15.45 -24.59
N LEU A 118 3.04 -14.62 -23.69
CA LEU A 118 3.76 -13.50 -23.06
C LEU A 118 4.66 -13.94 -21.88
N ALA A 119 4.52 -15.18 -21.41
CA ALA A 119 5.31 -15.75 -20.30
C ALA A 119 6.01 -17.08 -20.64
N GLY A 120 6.24 -17.37 -21.93
CA GLY A 120 7.03 -18.54 -22.36
C GLY A 120 6.46 -19.92 -21.95
N ARG A 121 5.18 -19.99 -21.56
CA ARG A 121 4.50 -21.25 -21.20
C ARG A 121 3.29 -21.47 -22.12
N SER A 122 3.33 -22.58 -22.85
CA SER A 122 2.15 -23.15 -23.51
C SER A 122 1.26 -23.83 -22.47
N LEU A 123 -0.06 -23.81 -22.66
CA LEU A 123 -0.98 -24.64 -21.86
C LEU A 123 -1.88 -25.49 -22.77
N PRO A 124 -1.71 -26.81 -22.76
CA PRO A 124 -2.81 -27.75 -22.94
C PRO A 124 -3.46 -27.97 -21.55
N SER A 125 -4.21 -26.98 -21.05
CA SER A 125 -5.26 -27.10 -19.99
C SER A 125 -5.66 -25.73 -19.44
N ALA A 126 -6.95 -25.41 -19.50
CA ALA A 126 -7.56 -24.23 -18.88
C ALA A 126 -7.53 -24.33 -17.35
N LYS A 127 -6.46 -23.85 -16.70
CA LYS A 127 -6.42 -23.71 -15.24
C LYS A 127 -7.09 -22.38 -14.83
N PRO A 128 -7.92 -22.38 -13.77
CA PRO A 128 -8.39 -21.13 -13.16
C PRO A 128 -7.20 -20.24 -12.81
N TYR A 129 -7.28 -18.96 -13.19
CA TYR A 129 -6.28 -17.96 -12.81
C TYR A 129 -6.99 -16.68 -12.37
N LYS A 130 -6.22 -15.75 -11.81
CA LYS A 130 -6.70 -14.40 -11.50
C LYS A 130 -5.98 -13.37 -12.37
N GLN A 131 -6.73 -12.48 -13.01
CA GLN A 131 -6.19 -11.39 -13.81
C GLN A 131 -5.76 -10.25 -12.88
N PRO A 132 -4.47 -9.88 -12.83
CA PRO A 132 -4.04 -8.71 -12.10
C PRO A 132 -4.40 -7.42 -12.86
N PHE A 133 -4.78 -6.41 -12.10
CA PHE A 133 -4.92 -5.04 -12.59
C PHE A 133 -3.97 -4.14 -11.82
N HIS A 134 -3.34 -3.21 -12.52
CA HIS A 134 -2.62 -2.09 -11.94
C HIS A 134 -3.58 -0.89 -11.85
N ILE A 135 -3.86 -0.47 -10.63
CA ILE A 135 -4.75 0.64 -10.31
C ILE A 135 -3.91 1.85 -9.92
N ARG A 136 -4.16 3.00 -10.55
CA ARG A 136 -3.40 4.23 -10.37
C ARG A 136 -4.24 5.47 -10.68
N LEU A 137 -3.68 6.65 -10.40
CA LEU A 137 -4.28 7.90 -10.86
C LEU A 137 -4.03 8.09 -12.37
N ARG A 138 -5.03 8.60 -13.08
CA ARG A 138 -4.96 8.93 -14.51
C ARG A 138 -3.90 10.00 -14.81
N SER A 139 -3.65 10.88 -13.86
CA SER A 139 -2.59 11.91 -13.97
C SER A 139 -1.19 11.30 -14.00
N GLY A 140 -1.02 10.06 -13.54
CA GLY A 140 0.27 9.44 -13.31
C GLY A 140 1.03 9.98 -12.10
N GLU A 141 0.43 10.91 -11.35
CA GLU A 141 1.05 11.49 -10.17
C GLU A 141 1.04 10.49 -8.99
N PRO A 142 2.07 10.55 -8.12
CA PRO A 142 2.07 9.79 -6.87
C PRO A 142 1.02 10.30 -5.88
N PHE A 143 0.64 9.40 -4.99
CA PHE A 143 -0.27 9.62 -3.88
C PHE A 143 0.21 8.87 -2.64
N ALA A 144 -0.51 8.99 -1.53
CA ALA A 144 -0.20 8.26 -0.30
C ALA A 144 -1.39 7.44 0.19
N PHE A 145 -1.10 6.24 0.67
CA PHE A 145 -2.01 5.51 1.53
C PHE A 145 -1.94 6.06 2.95
N ALA A 146 -3.08 6.08 3.64
CA ALA A 146 -3.11 6.20 5.08
C ALA A 146 -2.47 4.94 5.71
N GLY A 147 -1.41 5.14 6.49
CA GLY A 147 -0.65 4.09 7.15
C GLY A 147 -0.65 4.23 8.66
N LEU A 148 -0.45 3.10 9.33
CA LEU A 148 -0.12 3.04 10.76
C LEU A 148 1.27 2.43 10.91
N PHE A 149 2.02 2.85 11.93
CA PHE A 149 3.28 2.22 12.29
C PHE A 149 3.38 1.86 13.78
N GLU A 150 4.29 0.94 14.08
CA GLU A 150 4.66 0.52 15.42
C GLU A 150 6.18 0.37 15.51
N VAL A 151 6.69 0.57 16.72
CA VAL A 151 8.07 0.23 17.08
C VAL A 151 8.00 -1.02 17.93
N TRP A 152 8.62 -2.09 17.45
CA TRP A 152 8.70 -3.36 18.17
C TRP A 152 10.14 -3.60 18.62
N GLU A 153 10.34 -3.69 19.93
CA GLU A 153 11.66 -3.91 20.52
C GLU A 153 12.10 -5.36 20.31
N THR A 154 13.25 -5.55 19.68
CA THR A 154 13.89 -6.86 19.60
C THR A 154 15.04 -6.92 20.61
N PRO A 155 15.15 -7.99 21.42
CA PRO A 155 16.27 -8.13 22.36
C PRO A 155 17.65 -8.14 21.69
N GLU A 156 17.73 -8.51 20.41
CA GLU A 156 18.98 -8.81 19.70
C GLU A 156 19.37 -7.75 18.67
N ALA A 157 18.41 -7.15 17.97
CA ALA A 157 18.64 -6.25 16.82
C ALA A 157 18.16 -4.81 17.06
N GLY A 158 17.69 -4.48 18.27
CA GLY A 158 17.14 -3.17 18.60
C GLY A 158 15.72 -2.95 18.08
N PRO A 159 15.24 -1.69 18.04
CA PRO A 159 13.88 -1.37 17.63
C PRO A 159 13.66 -1.64 16.14
N LEU A 160 12.59 -2.35 15.82
CA LEU A 160 12.11 -2.57 14.46
C LEU A 160 10.84 -1.76 14.20
N GLU A 161 10.92 -0.82 13.27
CA GLU A 161 9.74 -0.08 12.81
C GLU A 161 8.97 -0.88 11.75
N THR A 162 7.67 -1.04 11.97
CA THR A 162 6.78 -1.82 11.11
C THR A 162 5.52 -1.05 10.78
N CYS A 163 4.93 -1.29 9.62
CA CYS A 163 3.73 -0.56 9.18
C CYS A 163 2.60 -1.45 8.66
N ALA A 164 1.39 -0.88 8.62
CA ALA A 164 0.22 -1.44 7.97
C ALA A 164 -0.46 -0.39 7.11
N ILE A 165 -0.97 -0.80 5.95
CA ILE A 165 -1.80 0.06 5.08
C ILE A 165 -3.25 0.00 5.58
N ILE A 166 -3.88 1.15 5.79
CA ILE A 166 -5.31 1.19 6.11
C ILE A 166 -6.12 0.89 4.84
N THR A 167 -7.18 0.10 5.00
CA THR A 167 -8.13 -0.24 3.94
C THR A 167 -9.53 0.19 4.34
N THR A 168 -10.34 0.50 3.35
CA THR A 168 -11.74 0.94 3.48
C THR A 168 -12.62 0.21 2.45
N GLU A 169 -13.91 0.51 2.42
CA GLU A 169 -14.85 0.04 1.40
C GLU A 169 -14.39 0.47 0.00
N PRO A 170 -14.66 -0.32 -1.06
CA PRO A 170 -14.23 0.04 -2.40
C PRO A 170 -15.12 1.15 -2.98
N ASN A 171 -14.55 1.98 -3.84
CA ASN A 171 -15.33 2.82 -4.76
C ASN A 171 -15.89 1.98 -5.92
N GLU A 172 -16.62 2.61 -6.84
CA GLU A 172 -17.27 1.97 -7.99
C GLU A 172 -16.27 1.31 -8.97
N LEU A 173 -15.03 1.82 -9.05
CA LEU A 173 -13.98 1.23 -9.89
C LEU A 173 -13.43 -0.05 -9.26
N LEU A 174 -13.00 0.00 -8.00
CA LEU A 174 -12.43 -1.15 -7.30
C LEU A 174 -13.47 -2.20 -6.97
N GLY A 175 -14.74 -1.82 -6.75
CA GLY A 175 -15.82 -2.75 -6.46
C GLY A 175 -16.04 -3.81 -7.55
N LYS A 176 -15.51 -3.58 -8.76
CA LYS A 176 -15.51 -4.53 -9.87
C LYS A 176 -14.52 -5.69 -9.70
N VAL A 177 -13.47 -5.52 -8.89
CA VAL A 177 -12.37 -6.49 -8.74
C VAL A 177 -12.08 -6.90 -7.31
N HIS A 178 -12.43 -6.07 -6.31
CA HIS A 178 -12.20 -6.38 -4.91
C HIS A 178 -13.22 -5.67 -3.99
N ASN A 179 -13.60 -6.31 -2.89
CA ASN A 179 -14.50 -5.75 -1.87
C ASN A 179 -13.83 -4.77 -0.89
N ARG A 180 -12.63 -4.27 -1.20
CA ARG A 180 -11.82 -3.38 -0.35
C ARG A 180 -10.87 -2.58 -1.23
N MET A 181 -10.53 -1.38 -0.80
CA MET A 181 -9.45 -0.58 -1.36
C MET A 181 -8.54 -0.06 -0.26
N PRO A 182 -7.26 0.26 -0.54
CA PRO A 182 -6.46 1.03 0.40
C PRO A 182 -7.08 2.43 0.57
N ALA A 183 -7.04 2.98 1.79
CA ALA A 183 -7.45 4.35 2.04
C ALA A 183 -6.39 5.29 1.48
N ILE A 184 -6.70 5.98 0.38
CA ILE A 184 -5.84 6.97 -0.25
C ILE A 184 -6.27 8.34 0.29
N LEU A 185 -5.32 9.13 0.77
CA LEU A 185 -5.58 10.45 1.33
C LEU A 185 -5.46 11.54 0.26
N ALA A 186 -6.32 12.54 0.34
CA ALA A 186 -6.17 13.77 -0.42
C ALA A 186 -4.94 14.54 0.09
N ARG A 187 -4.28 15.31 -0.79
CA ARG A 187 -2.99 15.95 -0.45
C ARG A 187 -3.15 17.00 0.64
N GLU A 188 -4.26 17.72 0.59
CA GLU A 188 -4.69 18.70 1.58
C GLU A 188 -4.84 18.11 2.99
N ASP A 189 -5.12 16.80 3.10
CA ASP A 189 -5.34 16.12 4.38
C ASP A 189 -4.06 15.51 4.98
N TYR A 190 -2.92 15.58 4.29
CA TYR A 190 -1.65 14.99 4.75
C TYR A 190 -1.20 15.56 6.10
N GLY A 191 -1.30 16.88 6.28
CA GLY A 191 -0.96 17.53 7.55
C GLY A 191 -1.86 17.07 8.69
N LEU A 192 -3.19 17.08 8.48
CA LEU A 192 -4.15 16.63 9.48
C LEU A 192 -3.96 15.15 9.85
N TRP A 193 -3.59 14.31 8.88
CA TRP A 193 -3.31 12.91 9.13
C TRP A 193 -2.05 12.69 9.96
N LEU A 194 -0.99 13.47 9.71
CA LEU A 194 0.30 13.31 10.37
C LEU A 194 0.40 14.02 11.72
N ASP A 195 -0.43 15.05 11.97
CA ASP A 195 -0.47 15.82 13.22
C ASP A 195 -0.59 14.92 14.46
N ASP A 196 0.46 14.83 15.27
CA ASP A 196 0.54 13.97 16.45
C ASP A 196 -0.17 14.52 17.70
N GLU A 197 -0.59 15.79 17.68
CA GLU A 197 -1.35 16.44 18.75
C GLU A 197 -2.83 16.02 18.72
N ALA A 198 -3.32 15.51 17.58
CA ALA A 198 -4.64 14.92 17.44
C ALA A 198 -4.77 13.59 18.22
N GLN A 199 -4.92 13.67 19.54
CA GLN A 199 -5.09 12.51 20.42
C GLN A 199 -6.48 11.86 20.30
N SER A 200 -7.46 12.60 19.78
CA SER A 200 -8.78 12.07 19.45
C SER A 200 -8.80 11.65 17.98
N PRO A 201 -8.90 10.37 17.67
CA PRO A 201 -8.93 9.91 16.27
C PRO A 201 -10.26 10.17 15.56
N GLY A 202 -11.29 10.64 16.27
CA GLY A 202 -12.63 10.86 15.70
C GLY A 202 -12.63 11.72 14.43
N PRO A 203 -11.97 12.90 14.44
CA PRO A 203 -11.84 13.75 13.25
C PRO A 203 -11.06 13.13 12.09
N LEU A 204 -10.29 12.06 12.32
CA LEU A 204 -9.49 11.39 11.28
C LEU A 204 -10.27 10.30 10.54
N LEU A 205 -11.35 9.77 11.13
CA LEU A 205 -12.15 8.71 10.51
C LEU A 205 -12.76 9.13 9.16
N PRO A 206 -13.28 10.37 8.98
CA PRO A 206 -13.77 10.83 7.68
C PRO A 206 -12.72 10.81 6.57
N LEU A 207 -11.43 10.96 6.91
CA LEU A 207 -10.32 10.89 5.94
C LEU A 207 -10.13 9.48 5.35
N LEU A 208 -10.66 8.45 6.01
CA LEU A 208 -10.53 7.04 5.61
C LEU A 208 -11.68 6.56 4.71
N ALA A 209 -12.38 7.49 4.05
CA ALA A 209 -13.42 7.19 3.07
C ALA A 209 -12.84 6.61 1.77
N PRO A 210 -13.65 5.91 0.94
CA PRO A 210 -13.23 5.47 -0.38
C PRO A 210 -12.81 6.67 -1.25
N TYR A 211 -11.63 6.57 -1.88
CA TYR A 211 -11.15 7.61 -2.79
C TYR A 211 -12.05 7.72 -4.04
N PRO A 212 -12.27 8.91 -4.64
CA PRO A 212 -13.10 9.04 -5.83
C PRO A 212 -12.65 8.15 -6.99
N ALA A 213 -13.60 7.56 -7.72
CA ALA A 213 -13.31 6.65 -8.84
C ALA A 213 -12.84 7.39 -10.11
N ASP A 214 -13.41 8.57 -10.39
CA ASP A 214 -13.14 9.38 -11.58
C ASP A 214 -11.65 9.63 -11.89
N PRO A 215 -10.81 10.06 -10.92
CA PRO A 215 -9.38 10.29 -11.17
C PRO A 215 -8.57 9.00 -11.30
N MET A 216 -9.16 7.83 -11.05
CA MET A 216 -8.48 6.55 -11.06
C MET A 216 -8.69 5.81 -12.38
N GLU A 217 -7.72 4.98 -12.73
CA GLU A 217 -7.85 3.98 -13.79
C GLU A 217 -7.37 2.61 -13.33
N MET A 218 -7.88 1.58 -14.00
CA MET A 218 -7.59 0.18 -13.72
C MET A 218 -7.15 -0.48 -15.02
N VAL A 219 -5.86 -0.82 -15.11
CA VAL A 219 -5.22 -1.33 -16.33
C VAL A 219 -4.89 -2.82 -16.14
N PRO A 220 -5.38 -3.74 -17.00
CA PRO A 220 -4.99 -5.14 -16.93
C PRO A 220 -3.49 -5.26 -17.24
N VAL A 221 -2.76 -6.04 -16.45
CA VAL A 221 -1.31 -6.27 -16.64
C VAL A 221 -1.01 -7.76 -16.74
N THR A 222 0.22 -8.10 -17.13
CA THR A 222 0.63 -9.51 -17.20
C THR A 222 0.70 -10.15 -15.81
N ARG A 223 0.56 -11.47 -15.74
CA ARG A 223 0.75 -12.24 -14.49
C ARG A 223 2.19 -12.23 -13.95
N HIS A 224 3.15 -11.63 -14.65
CA HIS A 224 4.54 -11.52 -14.23
C HIS A 224 4.64 -10.97 -12.79
N MET A 225 3.91 -9.89 -12.50
CA MET A 225 3.84 -9.28 -11.17
C MET A 225 3.34 -10.22 -10.05
N SER A 226 2.62 -11.31 -10.37
CA SER A 226 2.03 -12.16 -9.32
C SER A 226 3.10 -12.86 -8.48
N ASN A 227 4.30 -13.08 -9.05
CA ASN A 227 5.48 -13.52 -8.32
C ASN A 227 6.22 -12.31 -7.71
N PRO A 228 6.27 -12.16 -6.37
CA PRO A 228 6.89 -11.01 -5.72
C PRO A 228 8.42 -10.94 -5.87
N ARG A 229 9.05 -11.95 -6.49
CA ARG A 229 10.49 -11.93 -6.82
C ARG A 229 10.80 -11.10 -8.06
N PHE A 230 9.80 -10.80 -8.89
CA PHE A 230 9.98 -9.98 -10.08
C PHE A 230 9.64 -8.54 -9.74
N ASP A 231 10.60 -7.63 -9.95
CA ASP A 231 10.49 -6.23 -9.57
C ASP A 231 11.08 -5.36 -10.68
N ASP A 232 10.42 -5.41 -11.84
CA ASP A 232 10.89 -4.82 -13.08
C ASP A 232 9.72 -4.20 -13.87
N PRO A 233 9.99 -3.37 -14.90
CA PRO A 233 8.95 -2.67 -15.66
C PRO A 233 7.87 -3.56 -16.27
N VAL A 234 8.12 -4.86 -16.50
CA VAL A 234 7.13 -5.79 -17.05
C VAL A 234 5.97 -6.02 -16.08
N CYS A 235 6.19 -5.82 -14.77
CA CYS A 235 5.14 -5.93 -13.74
C CYS A 235 3.99 -4.92 -13.93
N VAL A 236 4.24 -3.79 -14.58
CA VAL A 236 3.24 -2.73 -14.85
C VAL A 236 2.91 -2.60 -16.34
N ALA A 237 3.47 -3.46 -17.19
CA ALA A 237 3.21 -3.45 -18.62
C ALA A 237 1.73 -3.82 -18.87
N PRO A 238 0.97 -2.97 -19.60
CA PRO A 238 -0.39 -3.31 -19.99
C PRO A 238 -0.45 -4.61 -20.77
N LEU A 239 -1.54 -5.34 -20.58
CA LEU A 239 -1.85 -6.51 -21.38
C LEU A 239 -2.32 -6.05 -22.77
N VAL A 240 -1.58 -6.44 -23.80
CA VAL A 240 -1.83 -6.12 -25.23
C VAL A 240 -2.56 -7.25 -25.92
#